data_AF-A0ABD2VRI8-F1
#
_entry.id   AF-A0ABD2VRI8-F1
#
_cell.length_a   1.000
_cell.length_b   1.000
_cell.length_c   1.000
_cell.angle_alpha   90.00
_cell.angle_beta   90.00
_cell.angle_gamma   90.00
#
_symmetry.space_group_name_H-M   'P 1'
#
loop_
_entity.id
_entity.type
_entity.pdbx_description
1 polymer ?
#
loop_
_entity_poly.entity_id
_entity_poly.type
_entity_poly.pdbx_seq_one_letter_code
_entity_poly.pdbx_strand_id
1 'polypeptide(L)'
;MEIEEIRSIDDTDKVHDQHIIREPCNSVKVSSDPVLWVINNATIDHIMTNGFTKNMNRDFKKSKCEYATGPRYFLKADFETTLPNGENVYRKWLICSESTGKVFCGPCVLFDRKAQFGLHKQGFDD
;
A
#
# COMPACT_ATOMS: atom_id res chain seq x y z
N MET A 1 60.14 -41.99 4.19
CA MET A 1 59.30 -43.19 4.39
C MET A 1 58.60 -42.96 5.71
N GLU A 2 57.45 -42.27 5.67
CA GLU A 2 56.11 -42.90 5.67
C GLU A 2 55.79 -43.46 7.08
N ILE A 3 54.70 -43.17 7.79
CA ILE A 3 53.40 -42.55 7.47
C ILE A 3 52.80 -41.97 8.79
N GLU A 4 51.86 -41.07 8.57
CA GLU A 4 50.87 -40.37 9.40
C GLU A 4 50.29 -41.06 10.66
N GLU A 5 49.97 -40.25 11.67
CA GLU A 5 48.82 -40.52 12.54
C GLU A 5 48.04 -39.21 12.79
N ILE A 6 46.89 -39.12 12.13
CA ILE A 6 45.92 -38.01 12.16
C ILE A 6 45.11 -38.11 13.46
N ARG A 7 45.04 -37.03 14.24
CA ARG A 7 44.07 -36.88 15.34
C ARG A 7 43.42 -35.51 15.34
N SER A 8 42.08 -35.58 15.32
CA SER A 8 41.07 -34.58 15.68
C SER A 8 40.75 -33.49 14.65
N ILE A 9 39.67 -33.72 13.90
CA ILE A 9 38.86 -32.68 13.26
C ILE A 9 37.77 -32.30 14.27
N ASP A 10 37.82 -31.06 14.73
CA ASP A 10 36.77 -30.32 15.46
C ASP A 10 36.89 -28.91 14.86
N ASP A 11 35.88 -28.21 14.37
CA ASP A 11 34.48 -28.18 14.76
C ASP A 11 33.67 -27.69 13.54
N THR A 12 32.44 -28.19 13.41
CA THR A 12 31.59 -27.94 12.25
C THR A 12 30.54 -26.90 12.60
N ASP A 13 30.77 -25.62 12.34
CA ASP A 13 29.69 -24.62 12.41
C ASP A 13 29.09 -24.33 11.04
N LYS A 14 28.05 -25.13 10.78
CA LYS A 14 27.13 -25.04 9.66
C LYS A 14 26.41 -23.70 9.67
N VAL A 15 26.53 -22.99 8.55
CA VAL A 15 25.63 -21.92 8.13
C VAL A 15 24.19 -22.44 8.19
N HIS A 16 23.44 -22.05 9.22
CA HIS A 16 22.01 -22.32 9.29
C HIS A 16 21.29 -21.12 8.69
N ASP A 17 21.18 -21.15 7.35
CA ASP A 17 20.27 -20.33 6.57
C ASP A 17 18.84 -20.70 6.99
N GLN A 18 18.33 -20.04 8.03
CA GLN A 18 16.95 -20.17 8.45
C GLN A 18 16.08 -19.44 7.43
N HIS A 19 15.75 -20.15 6.36
CA HIS A 19 14.63 -19.84 5.50
C HIS A 19 13.36 -19.93 6.37
N ILE A 20 12.97 -18.83 7.01
CA ILE A 20 11.70 -18.71 7.71
C ILE A 20 10.61 -18.85 6.66
N ILE A 21 10.10 -20.07 6.49
CA ILE A 21 8.84 -20.33 5.82
C ILE A 21 7.78 -19.66 6.71
N ARG A 22 7.41 -18.42 6.36
CA ARG A 22 6.18 -17.82 6.89
C ARG A 22 5.04 -18.74 6.45
N GLU A 23 4.50 -19.51 7.38
CA GLU A 23 3.22 -20.16 7.18
C GLU A 23 2.21 -19.09 6.70
N PRO A 24 1.39 -19.35 5.66
CA PRO A 24 0.35 -18.43 5.26
C PRO A 24 -0.77 -18.48 6.30
N CYS A 25 -0.55 -17.83 7.45
CA CYS A 25 -1.53 -17.75 8.52
C CYS A 25 -2.48 -16.58 8.25
N ASN A 26 -3.75 -16.92 8.05
CA ASN A 26 -4.92 -16.08 7.84
C ASN A 26 -4.90 -15.24 6.55
N SER A 27 -5.85 -15.52 5.66
CA SER A 27 -6.25 -14.59 4.61
C SER A 27 -6.76 -13.30 5.28
N VAL A 28 -5.85 -12.33 5.48
CA VAL A 28 -6.19 -10.99 5.93
C VAL A 28 -7.09 -10.40 4.85
N LYS A 29 -8.40 -10.33 5.11
CA LYS A 29 -9.36 -9.71 4.20
C LYS A 29 -9.36 -8.21 4.44
N VAL A 30 -8.71 -7.48 3.54
CA VAL A 30 -8.71 -6.01 3.56
C VAL A 30 -9.85 -5.49 2.68
N SER A 31 -10.62 -4.53 3.20
CA SER A 31 -11.66 -3.84 2.43
C SER A 31 -11.07 -3.11 1.22
N SER A 32 -11.81 -2.99 0.12
CA SER A 32 -11.40 -2.11 -0.99
C SER A 32 -11.60 -0.63 -0.66
N ASP A 33 -12.33 -0.28 0.41
CA ASP A 33 -12.54 1.10 0.84
C ASP A 33 -11.51 1.50 1.92
N PRO A 34 -10.66 2.51 1.69
CA PRO A 34 -9.62 2.93 2.61
C PRO A 34 -10.17 3.44 3.95
N VAL A 35 -11.39 3.97 3.97
CA VAL A 35 -12.02 4.49 5.21
C VAL A 35 -12.41 3.34 6.14
N LEU A 36 -12.60 2.13 5.61
CA LEU A 36 -12.97 0.94 6.35
C LEU A 36 -11.77 0.09 6.79
N TRP A 37 -10.54 0.55 6.52
CA TRP A 37 -9.35 -0.20 6.92
C TRP A 37 -9.16 -0.20 8.43
N VAL A 38 -9.00 -1.40 8.99
CA VAL A 38 -8.56 -1.58 10.37
C VAL A 38 -7.04 -1.56 10.39
N ILE A 39 -6.46 -0.45 10.84
CA ILE A 39 -5.01 -0.23 10.82
C ILE A 39 -4.34 -1.02 11.94
N ASN A 40 -3.75 -2.15 11.57
CA ASN A 40 -2.90 -2.98 12.41
C ASN A 40 -1.71 -3.52 11.59
N ASN A 41 -0.70 -4.10 12.24
CA ASN A 41 0.52 -4.54 11.55
C ASN A 41 0.23 -5.59 10.45
N ALA A 42 -0.76 -6.48 10.65
CA ALA A 42 -1.11 -7.49 9.65
C ALA A 42 -1.76 -6.86 8.39
N THR A 43 -2.66 -5.90 8.58
CA THR A 43 -3.27 -5.13 7.48
C THR A 43 -2.22 -4.31 6.73
N ILE A 44 -1.29 -3.68 7.45
CA ILE A 44 -0.18 -2.91 6.87
C ILE A 44 0.70 -3.82 6.02
N ASP A 45 1.20 -4.93 6.59
CA ASP A 45 2.03 -5.91 5.87
C ASP A 45 1.32 -6.42 4.61
N HIS A 46 0.03 -6.75 4.74
CA HIS A 46 -0.77 -7.25 3.62
C HIS A 46 -0.87 -6.22 2.49
N ILE A 47 -1.19 -4.96 2.80
CA ILE A 47 -1.36 -3.91 1.79
C ILE A 47 -0.02 -3.49 1.18
N MET A 48 1.06 -3.47 1.97
CA MET A 48 2.40 -3.17 1.44
C MET A 48 2.90 -4.27 0.51
N THR A 49 2.60 -5.53 0.82
CA THR A 49 3.05 -6.68 0.01
C THR A 49 2.21 -6.86 -1.25
N ASN A 50 0.88 -6.73 -1.14
CA ASN A 50 -0.05 -7.06 -2.22
C ASN A 50 -0.61 -5.83 -2.95
N GLY A 51 -0.40 -4.63 -2.41
CA GLY A 51 -1.06 -3.41 -2.87
C GLY A 51 -2.53 -3.31 -2.42
N PHE A 52 -3.25 -2.37 -3.01
CA PHE A 52 -4.67 -2.14 -2.76
C PHE A 52 -5.43 -1.85 -4.05
N THR A 53 -6.73 -2.17 -4.04
CA THR A 53 -7.63 -1.88 -5.16
C THR A 53 -8.00 -0.40 -5.16
N LYS A 54 -7.73 0.30 -6.26
CA LYS A 54 -7.87 1.76 -6.33
C LYS A 54 -9.30 2.27 -6.58
N ASN A 55 -10.22 1.37 -6.95
CA ASN A 55 -11.62 1.64 -7.30
C ASN A 55 -11.83 2.61 -8.50
N MET A 56 -11.01 2.47 -9.55
CA MET A 56 -10.97 3.39 -10.71
C MET A 56 -11.99 3.13 -11.82
N ASN A 57 -12.63 1.95 -11.82
CA ASN A 57 -13.60 1.58 -12.85
C ASN A 57 -15.03 2.04 -12.52
N ARG A 58 -15.17 3.04 -11.66
CA ARG A 58 -16.46 3.51 -11.11
C ARG A 58 -16.74 4.93 -11.58
N ASP A 59 -18.03 5.29 -11.62
CA ASP A 59 -18.46 6.67 -11.84
C ASP A 59 -18.12 7.52 -10.61
N PHE A 60 -17.27 8.54 -10.76
CA PHE A 60 -16.90 9.48 -9.69
C PHE A 60 -18.01 10.47 -9.30
N LYS A 61 -19.28 10.18 -9.63
CA LYS A 61 -20.43 11.05 -9.30
C LYS A 61 -20.56 11.34 -7.80
N LYS A 62 -20.11 10.41 -6.95
CA LYS A 62 -20.10 10.57 -5.49
C LYS A 62 -19.03 11.55 -4.98
N SER A 63 -18.05 11.89 -5.81
CA SER A 63 -16.96 12.79 -5.44
C SER A 63 -17.27 14.26 -5.68
N LYS A 64 -18.55 14.61 -5.68
CA LYS A 64 -19.01 15.97 -5.96
C LYS A 64 -18.54 16.91 -4.86
N CYS A 65 -17.82 17.96 -5.25
CA CYS A 65 -17.47 19.08 -4.39
C CYS A 65 -18.09 20.38 -4.94
N GLU A 66 -18.71 21.18 -4.08
CA GLU A 66 -19.38 22.43 -4.49
C GLU A 66 -18.41 23.62 -4.39
N TYR A 67 -18.18 24.29 -5.52
CA TYR A 67 -17.45 25.55 -5.58
C TYR A 67 -18.34 26.69 -6.06
N ALA A 68 -17.92 27.94 -5.80
CA ALA A 68 -18.62 29.13 -6.28
C ALA A 68 -18.77 29.16 -7.82
N THR A 69 -17.86 28.51 -8.55
CA THR A 69 -17.87 28.40 -10.02
C THR A 69 -18.72 27.24 -10.54
N GLY A 70 -19.27 26.40 -9.66
CA GLY A 70 -20.02 25.19 -10.00
C GLY A 70 -19.38 23.91 -9.43
N PRO A 71 -20.09 22.77 -9.53
CA PRO A 71 -19.66 21.52 -8.93
C PRO A 71 -18.47 20.92 -9.69
N ARG A 72 -17.52 20.35 -8.93
CA ARG A 72 -16.37 19.59 -9.43
C ARG A 72 -16.45 18.13 -9.02
N TYR A 73 -15.78 17.28 -9.78
CA TYR A 73 -15.73 15.84 -9.58
C TYR A 73 -14.34 15.36 -9.98
N PHE A 74 -13.80 14.40 -9.25
CA PHE A 74 -12.61 13.70 -9.68
C PHE A 74 -12.86 12.99 -11.02
N LEU A 75 -11.83 13.00 -11.85
CA LEU A 75 -11.74 12.32 -13.12
C LEU A 75 -10.63 11.28 -13.06
N LYS A 76 -10.65 10.34 -14.01
CA LYS A 76 -9.54 9.37 -14.14
C LYS A 76 -8.20 10.05 -14.36
N ALA A 77 -8.20 11.18 -15.06
CA ALA A 77 -7.02 12.00 -15.32
C ALA A 77 -6.36 12.52 -14.04
N ASP A 78 -7.11 12.72 -12.94
CA ASP A 78 -6.54 13.19 -11.67
C ASP A 78 -5.75 12.10 -10.94
N PHE A 79 -5.77 10.87 -11.45
CA PHE A 79 -4.92 9.78 -11.00
C PHE A 79 -3.73 9.53 -11.92
N GLU A 80 -3.58 10.33 -12.96
CA GLU A 80 -2.52 10.26 -13.96
C GLU A 80 -1.67 11.53 -13.92
N THR A 81 -0.38 11.40 -14.21
CA THR A 81 0.53 12.54 -14.30
C THR A 81 1.48 12.34 -15.45
N THR A 82 1.66 13.39 -16.25
CA THR A 82 2.69 13.41 -17.28
C THR A 82 4.00 13.83 -16.66
N LEU A 83 5.01 12.97 -16.76
CA LEU A 83 6.37 13.25 -16.34
C LEU A 83 7.06 14.22 -17.33
N PRO A 84 8.15 14.90 -16.95
CA PRO A 84 8.86 15.82 -17.85
C PRO A 84 9.38 15.19 -19.14
N ASN A 85 9.59 13.87 -19.14
CA ASN A 85 9.97 13.09 -20.32
C ASN A 85 8.77 12.77 -21.25
N GLY A 86 7.56 13.25 -20.92
CA GLY A 86 6.32 13.02 -21.68
C GLY A 86 5.59 11.72 -21.35
N GLU A 87 6.13 10.87 -20.47
CA GLU A 87 5.46 9.63 -20.08
C GLU A 87 4.30 9.90 -19.12
N ASN A 88 3.13 9.33 -19.41
CA ASN A 88 2.02 9.34 -18.47
C ASN A 88 2.17 8.18 -17.48
N VAL A 89 2.26 8.52 -16.19
CA VAL A 89 2.33 7.56 -15.10
C VAL A 89 1.15 7.69 -14.17
N TYR A 90 0.72 6.53 -13.70
CA TYR A 90 -0.40 6.43 -12.79
C TYR A 90 0.05 6.64 -11.33
N ARG A 91 -0.65 7.49 -10.57
CA ARG A 91 -0.46 7.72 -9.13
C ARG A 91 -0.91 6.49 -8.34
N LYS A 92 -0.05 5.47 -8.24
CA LYS A 92 -0.33 4.17 -7.59
C LYS A 92 -0.71 4.28 -6.11
N TRP A 93 -0.31 5.37 -5.46
CA TRP A 93 -0.55 5.65 -4.05
C TRP A 93 -1.94 6.25 -3.78
N LEU A 94 -2.72 6.61 -4.81
CA LEU A 94 -4.07 7.14 -4.67
C LEU A 94 -5.14 6.04 -4.76
N ILE A 95 -6.16 6.15 -3.90
CA ILE A 95 -7.32 5.25 -3.82
C ILE A 95 -8.60 6.05 -3.60
N CYS A 96 -9.68 5.69 -4.28
CA CYS A 96 -10.99 6.29 -4.08
C CYS A 96 -11.81 5.50 -3.05
N SER A 97 -12.43 6.20 -2.10
CA SER A 97 -13.37 5.65 -1.13
C SER A 97 -14.80 5.77 -1.64
N GLU A 98 -15.48 4.65 -1.85
CA GLU A 98 -16.86 4.64 -2.35
C GLU A 98 -17.86 5.12 -1.29
N SER A 99 -17.55 4.93 -0.01
CA SER A 99 -18.41 5.35 1.11
C SER A 99 -18.43 6.86 1.30
N THR A 100 -17.29 7.53 1.09
CA THR A 100 -17.17 8.98 1.26
C THR A 100 -17.19 9.75 -0.05
N GLY A 101 -16.95 9.08 -1.18
CA GLY A 101 -16.77 9.73 -2.48
C GLY A 101 -15.44 10.46 -2.60
N LYS A 102 -14.52 10.33 -1.64
CA LYS A 102 -13.27 11.09 -1.61
C LYS A 102 -12.06 10.28 -2.01
N VAL A 103 -10.99 10.97 -2.38
CA VAL A 103 -9.71 10.37 -2.73
C VAL A 103 -8.78 10.36 -1.53
N PHE A 104 -8.03 9.28 -1.34
CA PHE A 104 -7.10 9.11 -0.23
C PHE A 104 -5.72 8.69 -0.73
N CYS A 105 -4.69 9.10 0.01
CA CYS A 105 -3.35 8.55 -0.12
C CYS A 105 -3.27 7.26 0.70
N GLY A 106 -3.15 6.10 0.05
CA GLY A 106 -3.10 4.79 0.71
C GLY A 106 -1.99 4.68 1.78
N PRO A 107 -0.73 5.04 1.47
CA PRO A 107 0.34 5.04 2.47
C PRO A 107 0.05 5.99 3.65
N CYS A 108 -0.55 7.15 3.37
CA CYS A 108 -0.93 8.10 4.41
C CYS A 108 -1.99 7.48 5.32
N VAL A 109 -3.04 6.87 4.77
CA VAL A 109 -4.04 6.14 5.57
C VAL A 109 -3.38 5.05 6.44
N LEU A 110 -2.36 4.35 5.96
CA LEU A 110 -1.74 3.25 6.70
C LEU A 110 -0.79 3.69 7.81
N PHE A 111 -0.01 4.74 7.57
CA PHE A 111 1.08 5.13 8.47
C PHE A 111 0.82 6.42 9.21
N ASP A 112 -0.19 7.18 8.79
CA ASP A 112 -0.35 8.52 9.27
C ASP A 112 -1.17 8.58 10.57
N ARG A 113 -0.46 8.69 11.68
CA ARG A 113 -1.06 8.93 12.99
C ARG A 113 -1.27 10.43 13.27
N LYS A 114 -0.70 11.38 12.49
CA LYS A 114 -0.65 12.82 12.82
C LYS A 114 -0.40 13.84 11.68
N ALA A 115 -0.32 13.48 10.40
CA ALA A 115 0.15 14.39 9.35
C ALA A 115 -0.94 15.38 8.94
N GLN A 116 -0.43 16.52 8.46
CA GLN A 116 -1.22 17.67 8.04
C GLN A 116 -1.89 17.46 6.67
N PHE A 117 -1.55 16.39 5.95
CA PHE A 117 -2.06 16.09 4.61
C PHE A 117 -3.34 15.24 4.69
N GLY A 118 -4.42 15.89 5.12
CA GLY A 118 -5.75 15.29 5.20
C GLY A 118 -5.85 14.28 6.33
N LEU A 119 -6.65 14.58 7.36
CA LEU A 119 -7.03 13.59 8.36
C LEU A 119 -7.44 12.30 7.64
N HIS A 120 -6.99 11.14 8.14
CA HIS A 120 -7.27 9.78 7.62
C HIS A 120 -8.74 9.54 7.22
N LYS A 121 -9.68 10.37 7.68
CA LYS A 121 -11.12 10.27 7.42
C LYS A 121 -11.69 11.34 6.48
N GLN A 122 -10.93 12.39 6.16
CA GLN A 122 -11.46 13.57 5.49
C GLN A 122 -11.16 13.61 3.99
N GLY A 123 -10.15 12.87 3.51
CA GLY A 123 -9.83 12.70 2.08
C GLY A 123 -9.44 14.01 1.37
N PHE A 124 -9.15 13.90 0.08
CA PHE A 124 -8.93 15.02 -0.83
C PHE A 124 -10.21 15.33 -1.61
N ASP A 125 -10.41 16.61 -1.93
CA ASP A 125 -11.40 17.14 -2.86
C ASP A 125 -10.68 17.61 -4.15
N ASP A 126 -11.39 17.65 -5.28
CA ASP A 126 -10.92 18.15 -6.59
C ASP A 126 -11.09 19.67 -6.71
#